data_AF-A0A3P7KXA4-F1
#
_entry.id   AF-A0A3P7KXA4-F1
#
_cell.length_a   1.000
_cell.length_b   1.000
_cell.length_c   1.000
_cell.angle_alpha   90.00
_cell.angle_beta   90.00
_cell.angle_gamma   90.00
#
_symmetry.space_group_name_H-M   'P 1'
#
loop_
_entity.id
_entity.type
_entity.pdbx_description
1 polymer ?
#
loop_
_entity_poly.entity_id
_entity_poly.type
_entity_poly.pdbx_seq_one_letter_code
_entity_poly.pdbx_strand_id
1 'polypeptide(L)'
;MMSERVFGDILAAKLRGCYEKAVHVFRTIHQMDHFSVDVEQCPRCGRTKEGMRVKINAAPCRKQIGCDRCHRQGCELEEKAGEDLQAFYQCPHALLPLNDTTDECYCQSRMLAVHLGSAYPPKRPEDMKDLKPQRSSPSRKKK
;
A
#
# COMPACT_ATOMS: atom_id res chain seq x y z
N MET A 1 -18.38 -12.93 -20.90
CA MET A 1 -17.82 -13.01 -19.53
C MET A 1 -16.32 -12.78 -19.63
N MET A 2 -15.75 -11.93 -18.76
CA MET A 2 -14.30 -11.84 -18.65
C MET A 2 -13.76 -13.14 -18.05
N SER A 3 -12.60 -13.62 -18.50
CA SER A 3 -11.99 -14.83 -17.96
C SER A 3 -11.47 -14.59 -16.54
N GLU A 4 -11.46 -15.64 -15.72
CA GLU A 4 -10.94 -15.59 -14.34
C GLU A 4 -9.50 -15.09 -14.29
N ARG A 5 -8.70 -15.41 -15.31
CA ARG A 5 -7.33 -14.95 -15.47
C ARG A 5 -7.25 -13.43 -15.60
N VAL A 6 -8.03 -12.84 -16.53
CA VAL A 6 -8.04 -11.38 -16.74
C VAL A 6 -8.54 -10.64 -15.49
N PHE A 7 -9.49 -11.22 -14.76
CA PHE A 7 -9.94 -10.64 -13.50
C PHE A 7 -8.88 -10.71 -12.39
N GLY A 8 -8.12 -11.81 -12.32
CA GLY A 8 -6.97 -11.95 -11.42
C GLY A 8 -5.90 -10.90 -11.68
N ASP A 9 -5.51 -10.74 -12.94
CA ASP A 9 -4.52 -9.73 -13.36
C ASP A 9 -4.94 -8.31 -12.90
N ILE A 10 -6.22 -7.95 -13.07
CA ILE A 10 -6.77 -6.66 -12.65
C ILE A 10 -6.69 -6.47 -11.12
N LEU A 11 -6.99 -7.52 -10.35
CA LEU A 11 -6.92 -7.45 -8.89
C LEU A 11 -5.49 -7.36 -8.39
N ALA A 12 -4.58 -8.14 -8.96
CA ALA A 12 -3.17 -8.05 -8.61
C ALA A 12 -2.60 -6.67 -8.90
N ALA A 13 -2.91 -6.08 -10.06
CA ALA A 13 -2.53 -4.70 -10.38
C ALA A 13 -3.08 -3.68 -9.36
N LYS A 14 -4.34 -3.84 -8.92
CA LYS A 14 -4.92 -2.99 -7.87
C LYS A 14 -4.20 -3.16 -6.52
N LEU A 15 -3.89 -4.39 -6.12
CA LEU A 15 -3.19 -4.67 -4.86
C LEU A 15 -1.76 -4.09 -4.87
N ARG A 16 -1.05 -4.18 -6.01
CA ARG A 16 0.26 -3.56 -6.20
C ARG A 16 0.17 -2.04 -6.04
N GLY A 17 -0.78 -1.40 -6.71
CA GLY A 17 -0.99 0.05 -6.58
C GLY A 17 -1.43 0.48 -5.16
N CYS A 18 -2.18 -0.35 -4.44
CA CYS A 18 -2.51 -0.09 -3.03
C CYS A 18 -1.28 -0.20 -2.12
N TYR A 19 -0.43 -1.20 -2.35
CA TYR A 19 0.82 -1.37 -1.60
C TYR A 19 1.75 -0.17 -1.79
N GLU A 20 1.98 0.25 -3.04
CA GLU A 20 2.85 1.39 -3.34
C GLU A 20 2.37 2.66 -2.62
N LYS A 21 1.07 2.94 -2.66
CA LYS A 21 0.47 4.07 -1.94
C LYS A 21 0.65 3.96 -0.42
N ALA A 22 0.46 2.77 0.14
CA ALA A 22 0.63 2.55 1.58
C ALA A 22 2.09 2.75 2.01
N VAL A 23 3.05 2.23 1.23
CA VAL A 23 4.49 2.44 1.46
C VAL A 23 4.83 3.92 1.38
N HIS A 24 4.32 4.63 0.38
CA HIS A 24 4.53 6.07 0.25
C HIS A 24 4.02 6.82 1.49
N VAL A 25 2.78 6.59 1.90
CA VAL A 25 2.20 7.22 3.10
C VAL A 25 3.04 6.91 4.34
N PHE A 26 3.46 5.66 4.53
CA PHE A 26 4.31 5.27 5.65
C PHE A 26 5.66 6.00 5.64
N ARG A 27 6.33 6.07 4.47
CA ARG A 27 7.59 6.81 4.30
C ARG A 27 7.42 8.29 4.63
N THR A 28 6.34 8.92 4.15
CA THR A 28 6.04 10.32 4.45
C THR A 28 5.84 10.56 5.93
N ILE A 29 4.98 9.78 6.60
CA ILE A 29 4.73 9.91 8.05
C ILE A 29 6.03 9.73 8.83
N HIS A 30 6.82 8.72 8.46
CA HIS A 30 8.11 8.47 9.11
C HIS A 30 9.10 9.63 8.96
N GLN A 31 9.19 10.23 7.77
CA GLN A 31 10.02 11.41 7.56
C GLN A 31 9.52 12.61 8.39
N MET A 32 8.21 12.75 8.58
CA MET A 32 7.65 13.80 9.44
C MET A 32 7.97 13.58 10.93
N ASP A 33 8.11 12.32 11.38
CA ASP A 33 8.53 11.99 12.74
C ASP A 33 10.00 12.37 13.02
N HIS A 34 10.78 12.67 11.98
CA HIS A 34 12.11 13.25 12.11
C HIS A 34 11.98 14.77 12.15
N PHE A 35 12.11 15.34 13.35
CA PHE A 35 11.93 16.76 13.56
C PHE A 35 13.09 17.38 14.32
N SER A 36 13.15 18.71 14.26
CA SER A 36 14.09 19.49 15.05
C SER A 36 13.34 20.52 15.90
N VAL A 37 13.83 20.75 17.11
CA VAL A 37 13.28 21.73 18.04
C VAL A 37 14.41 22.47 18.75
N ASP A 38 14.21 23.76 19.00
CA ASP A 38 15.14 24.59 19.73
C ASP A 38 14.83 24.58 21.23
N VAL A 39 15.80 24.17 22.04
CA VAL A 39 15.67 24.10 23.50
C VAL A 39 16.83 24.83 24.18
N GLU A 40 16.73 25.09 25.48
CA GLU A 40 17.79 25.82 26.21
C GLU A 40 19.05 24.97 26.41
N GLN A 41 18.88 23.67 26.64
CA GLN A 41 19.97 22.74 26.92
C GLN A 41 19.80 21.40 26.19
N CYS A 42 20.90 20.87 25.64
CA CYS A 42 20.89 19.56 25.01
C CYS A 42 20.72 18.44 26.05
N PRO A 43 19.73 17.53 25.92
CA PRO A 43 19.48 16.47 26.90
C PRO A 43 20.55 15.38 26.92
N ARG A 44 21.44 15.32 25.91
CA ARG A 44 22.49 14.29 25.81
C ARG A 44 23.88 14.71 26.28
N CYS A 45 24.28 15.94 26.02
CA CYS A 45 25.61 16.43 26.40
C CYS A 45 25.57 17.65 27.31
N GLY A 46 24.39 18.14 27.69
CA GLY A 46 24.24 19.31 28.54
C GLY A 46 24.64 20.64 27.87
N ARG A 47 24.95 20.63 26.56
CA ARG A 47 25.34 21.84 25.82
C ARG A 47 24.25 22.89 25.90
N THR A 48 24.62 24.08 26.37
CA THR A 48 23.86 25.32 26.29
C THR A 48 24.55 26.27 25.31
N LYS A 49 23.86 27.33 24.87
CA LYS A 49 24.46 28.41 24.09
C LYS A 49 24.05 29.71 24.79
N GLU A 50 25.02 30.48 25.27
CA GLU A 50 24.75 31.69 26.06
C GLU A 50 23.82 32.64 25.28
N GLY A 51 22.62 32.88 25.80
CA GLY A 51 21.61 33.74 25.17
C GLY A 51 20.91 33.18 23.92
N MET A 52 21.18 31.93 23.51
CA MET A 52 20.57 31.31 22.33
C MET A 52 20.09 29.89 22.61
N ARG A 53 18.98 29.50 21.96
CA ARG A 53 18.53 28.11 22.00
C ARG A 53 19.44 27.20 21.15
N VAL A 54 19.58 25.95 21.60
CA VAL A 54 20.30 24.89 20.93
C VAL A 54 19.32 24.04 20.14
N LYS A 55 19.57 23.89 18.84
CA LYS A 55 18.81 22.99 17.98
C LYS A 55 19.06 21.54 18.38
N ILE A 56 17.97 20.82 18.63
CA ILE A 56 17.94 19.39 18.91
C ILE A 56 17.22 18.70 17.77
N ASN A 57 17.81 17.61 17.29
CA ASN A 57 17.22 16.74 16.29
C ASN A 57 16.73 15.48 16.99
N ALA A 58 15.51 15.08 16.67
CA ALA A 58 14.90 13.83 17.08
C ALA A 58 14.80 12.91 15.86
N ALA A 59 15.34 11.71 15.99
CA ALA A 59 15.23 10.63 15.02
C ALA A 59 14.64 9.40 15.74
N PRO A 60 13.31 9.27 15.80
CA PRO A 60 12.64 8.17 16.49
C PRO A 60 13.04 6.80 15.95
N CYS A 61 13.30 6.67 14.65
CA CYS A 61 13.72 5.40 14.04
C CYS A 61 15.00 4.84 14.68
N ARG A 62 15.95 5.72 15.02
CA ARG A 62 17.21 5.39 15.69
C ARG A 62 17.12 5.47 17.21
N LYS A 63 15.95 5.83 17.75
CA LYS A 63 15.76 6.17 19.17
C LYS A 63 16.78 7.21 19.64
N GLN A 64 17.10 8.18 18.78
CA GLN A 64 18.10 9.20 19.05
C GLN A 64 17.46 10.57 19.20
N ILE A 65 17.94 11.30 20.21
CA ILE A 65 17.69 12.72 20.38
C ILE A 65 19.02 13.40 20.73
N GLY A 66 19.28 14.59 20.21
CA GLY A 66 20.50 15.32 20.56
C GLY A 66 20.75 16.54 19.69
N CYS A 67 21.69 17.38 20.13
CA CYS A 67 22.17 18.49 19.29
C CYS A 67 22.97 17.96 18.10
N ASP A 68 23.34 18.86 17.19
CA ASP A 68 24.09 18.51 15.97
C ASP A 68 25.41 17.73 16.23
N ARG A 69 25.97 17.78 17.45
CA ARG A 69 27.13 16.97 17.85
C ARG A 69 26.77 15.56 18.34
N CYS A 70 25.62 15.40 18.99
CA CYS A 70 25.21 14.14 19.62
C CYS A 70 24.31 13.29 18.72
N HIS A 71 23.70 13.93 17.72
CA HIS A 71 22.82 13.30 16.76
C HIS A 71 23.63 12.81 15.55
N ARG A 72 23.49 11.53 15.19
CA ARG A 72 24.01 11.03 13.91
C ARG A 72 22.99 11.27 12.83
N GLN A 73 23.36 12.03 11.80
CA GLN A 73 22.50 12.28 10.64
C GLN A 73 22.14 10.97 9.93
N GLY A 74 20.98 10.97 9.27
CA GLY A 74 20.46 9.84 8.50
C GLY A 74 19.22 9.20 9.11
N CYS A 75 18.43 8.58 8.23
CA CYS A 75 17.23 7.84 8.55
C CYS A 75 17.49 6.34 8.34
N GLU A 76 17.09 5.48 9.28
CA GLU A 76 17.26 4.02 9.08
C GLU A 76 16.46 3.52 7.88
N LEU A 77 15.28 4.09 7.64
CA LEU A 77 14.51 3.73 6.45
C LEU A 77 15.19 4.20 5.18
N GLU A 78 15.85 5.36 5.14
CA GLU A 78 16.56 5.80 3.93
C GLU A 78 17.85 5.03 3.69
N GLU A 79 18.59 4.71 4.76
CA GLU A 79 19.78 3.84 4.66
C GLU A 79 19.44 2.43 4.18
N LYS A 80 18.28 1.91 4.58
CA LYS A 80 17.77 0.61 4.11
C LYS A 80 16.99 0.71 2.79
N ALA A 81 16.41 1.87 2.46
CA ALA A 81 15.65 2.08 1.22
C ALA A 81 16.54 2.25 -0.01
N GLY A 82 17.87 2.24 0.14
CA GLY A 82 18.78 1.92 -0.96
C GLY A 82 18.55 0.51 -1.51
N GLU A 83 17.93 -0.38 -0.73
CA GLU A 83 17.29 -1.60 -1.19
C GLU A 83 15.79 -1.30 -1.38
N ASP A 84 15.29 -1.36 -2.62
CA ASP A 84 13.86 -1.21 -2.88
C ASP A 84 13.07 -2.18 -1.99
N LEU A 85 12.27 -1.64 -1.08
CA LEU A 85 11.38 -2.44 -0.23
C LEU A 85 10.38 -3.17 -1.13
N GLN A 86 10.71 -4.41 -1.48
CA GLN A 86 9.96 -5.26 -2.39
C GLN A 86 9.01 -6.15 -1.58
N ALA A 87 7.71 -6.04 -1.81
CA ALA A 87 6.76 -7.01 -1.30
C ALA A 87 6.92 -8.34 -2.04
N PHE A 88 6.71 -9.45 -1.34
CA PHE A 88 6.73 -10.79 -1.92
C PHE A 88 5.43 -11.53 -1.63
N TYR A 89 4.93 -12.24 -2.63
CA TYR A 89 3.88 -13.24 -2.48
C TYR A 89 4.54 -14.58 -2.19
N GLN A 90 4.26 -15.13 -1.02
CA GLN A 90 4.73 -16.44 -0.63
C GLN A 90 3.64 -17.49 -0.86
N CYS A 91 3.98 -18.54 -1.61
CA CYS A 91 3.18 -19.75 -1.73
C CYS A 91 4.09 -20.99 -1.60
N PRO A 92 3.53 -22.21 -1.47
CA PRO A 92 4.34 -23.42 -1.39
C PRO A 92 5.28 -23.66 -2.58
N HIS A 93 5.00 -23.05 -3.74
CA HIS A 93 5.80 -23.22 -4.96
C HIS A 93 6.87 -22.15 -5.16
N ALA A 94 6.70 -20.95 -4.58
CA ALA A 94 7.60 -19.83 -4.85
C ALA A 94 7.42 -18.67 -3.86
N LEU A 95 8.50 -17.89 -3.72
CA LEU A 95 8.50 -16.54 -3.16
C LEU A 95 8.69 -15.56 -4.32
N LEU A 96 7.60 -14.92 -4.74
CA LEU A 96 7.58 -14.09 -5.96
C LEU A 96 7.48 -12.61 -5.59
N PRO A 97 8.32 -11.72 -6.13
CA PRO A 97 8.15 -10.30 -5.89
C PRO A 97 6.83 -9.80 -6.49
N LEU A 98 6.08 -9.01 -5.72
CA LEU A 98 4.92 -8.29 -6.22
C LEU A 98 5.39 -7.08 -7.02
N ASN A 99 5.57 -7.25 -8.32
CA ASN A 99 5.86 -6.18 -9.27
C ASN A 99 5.24 -6.49 -10.64
N ASP A 100 5.33 -5.53 -11.57
CA ASP A 100 4.66 -5.59 -12.87
C ASP A 100 5.25 -6.56 -13.87
N THR A 101 6.45 -7.07 -13.59
CA THR A 101 7.19 -7.95 -14.48
C THR A 101 7.20 -9.40 -14.02
N THR A 102 6.67 -9.71 -12.83
CA THR A 102 6.67 -11.06 -12.28
C THR A 102 5.38 -11.80 -12.62
N ASP A 103 5.53 -12.97 -13.24
CA ASP A 103 4.42 -13.85 -13.56
C ASP A 103 3.72 -14.35 -12.30
N GLU A 104 2.39 -14.40 -12.36
CA GLU A 104 1.58 -14.88 -11.25
C GLU A 104 1.68 -16.40 -11.10
N CYS A 105 1.88 -16.87 -9.87
CA CYS A 105 1.77 -18.30 -9.58
C CYS A 105 0.32 -18.75 -9.73
N TYR A 106 0.09 -19.95 -10.31
CA TYR A 106 -1.23 -20.58 -10.41
C TYR A 106 -2.01 -20.63 -9.07
N CYS A 107 -1.30 -20.66 -7.94
CA CYS A 107 -1.91 -20.54 -6.60
C CYS A 107 -2.77 -19.29 -6.43
N GLN A 108 -2.40 -18.16 -7.05
CA GLN A 108 -3.13 -16.90 -6.95
C GLN A 108 -4.50 -17.01 -7.63
N SER A 109 -4.57 -17.62 -8.81
CA SER A 109 -5.85 -17.81 -9.53
C SER A 109 -6.81 -18.72 -8.76
N ARG A 110 -6.31 -19.81 -8.16
CA ARG A 110 -7.14 -20.72 -7.37
C ARG A 110 -7.64 -20.09 -6.06
N MET A 111 -6.77 -19.36 -5.35
CA MET A 111 -7.15 -18.61 -4.15
C MET A 111 -8.21 -17.54 -4.46
N LEU A 112 -8.09 -16.90 -5.62
CA LEU A 112 -9.06 -15.92 -6.08
C LEU A 112 -10.43 -16.55 -6.33
N ALA A 113 -10.48 -17.70 -7.01
CA ALA A 113 -11.73 -18.42 -7.26
C ALA A 113 -12.45 -18.81 -5.95
N VAL A 114 -11.70 -19.22 -4.92
CA VAL A 114 -12.26 -19.52 -3.59
C VAL A 114 -12.85 -18.28 -2.93
N HIS A 115 -12.13 -17.15 -2.95
CA HIS A 115 -12.63 -15.90 -2.37
C HIS A 115 -13.85 -15.36 -3.12
N LEU A 116 -13.87 -15.45 -4.44
CA LEU A 116 -15.01 -15.02 -5.25
C LEU A 116 -16.23 -15.93 -5.07
N GLY A 117 -16.03 -17.25 -4.98
CA GLY A 117 -17.12 -18.19 -4.67
C GLY A 117 -17.71 -17.97 -3.27
N SER A 118 -16.90 -17.49 -2.32
CA SER A 118 -17.37 -17.11 -0.98
C SER A 118 -18.02 -15.72 -0.92
N ALA A 119 -17.54 -14.76 -1.71
CA ALA A 119 -18.04 -13.38 -1.71
C ALA A 119 -19.29 -13.19 -2.60
N TYR A 120 -19.44 -14.02 -3.63
CA TYR A 120 -20.60 -14.08 -4.50
C TYR A 120 -21.11 -15.53 -4.57
N PRO A 121 -21.86 -15.99 -3.54
CA PRO A 121 -22.53 -17.28 -3.64
C PRO A 121 -23.43 -17.27 -4.88
N PRO A 122 -23.52 -18.39 -5.63
CA PRO A 122 -24.38 -18.46 -6.80
C PRO A 122 -25.80 -18.09 -6.39
N LYS A 123 -26.33 -16.99 -6.96
CA LYS A 123 -27.74 -16.62 -6.77
C LYS A 123 -28.58 -17.81 -7.20
N ARG A 124 -29.47 -18.25 -6.31
CA ARG A 124 -30.40 -19.34 -6.63
C ARG A 124 -31.24 -18.90 -7.84
N PRO A 125 -31.65 -19.83 -8.73
CA PRO A 125 -32.42 -19.51 -9.94
C PRO A 125 -33.73 -18.73 -9.70
N GLU A 126 -34.17 -18.64 -8.45
CA GLU A 126 -35.41 -17.98 -8.04
C GLU A 126 -35.35 -16.44 -8.14
N ASP A 127 -34.14 -15.83 -8.15
CA ASP A 127 -33.93 -14.37 -8.27
C ASP A 127 -33.87 -13.85 -9.73
N MET A 128 -34.07 -14.70 -10.75
CA MET A 128 -34.03 -14.31 -12.17
C MET A 128 -35.39 -13.93 -12.78
N LYS A 129 -36.43 -13.69 -11.96
CA LYS A 129 -37.79 -13.43 -12.47
C LYS A 129 -38.07 -12.00 -12.95
N ASP A 130 -37.18 -11.03 -12.73
CA ASP A 130 -37.44 -9.61 -13.06
C ASP A 130 -36.80 -9.08 -14.34
N LEU A 131 -36.32 -9.94 -15.24
CA LEU A 131 -36.01 -9.53 -16.62
C LEU A 131 -36.95 -10.19 -17.62
N LYS A 132 -38.21 -9.74 -17.62
CA LYS A 132 -39.06 -9.91 -18.81
C LYS A 132 -38.57 -8.94 -19.89
N PRO A 133 -38.22 -9.42 -21.10
CA PRO A 133 -37.98 -8.54 -22.23
C PRO A 133 -39.31 -7.90 -22.65
N GLN A 134 -39.38 -6.58 -22.51
CA GLN A 134 -40.53 -5.80 -22.95
C GLN A 134 -40.58 -5.85 -24.49
N ARG A 135 -41.37 -6.78 -25.03
CA ARG A 135 -41.72 -6.81 -26.45
C ARG A 135 -42.50 -5.54 -26.78
N SER A 136 -41.89 -4.62 -27.51
CA SER A 136 -42.61 -3.53 -28.16
C SER A 136 -42.68 -3.79 -29.67
N SER A 137 -43.89 -3.85 -30.19
CA SER A 137 -44.24 -3.81 -31.61
C SER A 137 -45.68 -3.33 -31.73
N PRO A 138 -46.13 -2.80 -32.87
CA PRO A 138 -45.59 -1.68 -33.63
C PRO A 138 -46.63 -0.53 -33.67
N SER A 139 -46.27 0.68 -34.13
CA SER A 139 -47.30 1.66 -34.49
C SER A 139 -46.97 2.43 -35.77
N ARG A 140 -47.98 2.39 -36.63
CA ARG A 140 -48.10 2.73 -38.04
C ARG A 140 -48.62 4.17 -38.17
N LYS A 141 -47.99 5.02 -38.99
CA LYS A 141 -48.60 6.16 -39.70
C LYS A 141 -47.77 6.40 -40.97
N LYS A 142 -48.21 5.87 -42.12
CA LYS A 142 -49.04 6.49 -43.17
C LYS A 142 -48.51 7.85 -43.67
N LYS A 143 -48.21 7.83 -44.98
CA LYS A 143 -47.92 8.90 -45.93
C LYS A 143 -48.70 10.19 -45.67
#